data_AF-A0A9D6QXH1-F1
#
_entry.id   AF-A0A9D6QXH1-F1
#
_cell.length_a   1.000
_cell.length_b   1.000
_cell.length_c   1.000
_cell.angle_alpha   90.00
_cell.angle_beta   90.00
_cell.angle_gamma   90.00
#
_symmetry.space_group_name_H-M   'P 1'
#
loop_
_entity.id
_entity.type
_entity.pdbx_description
1 polymer ?
#
loop_
_entity_poly.entity_id
_entity_poly.type
_entity_poly.pdbx_seq_one_letter_code
_entity_poly.pdbx_strand_id
1 'polypeptide(L)' 'MPTLLENKVLRARVYCPICTHTVEAEVAAAATNSHRKLRVVEGQKCRRCLTLLDAAYILEVAGPLNG' A
#
# COMPACT_ATOMS: atom_id res chain seq x y z
N MET A 1 -6.80 6.02 16.16
CA MET A 1 -6.04 5.19 15.20
C MET A 1 -6.98 4.87 14.05
N PRO A 2 -6.66 5.18 12.78
CA PRO A 2 -7.52 4.81 11.66
C PRO A 2 -7.49 3.29 11.55
N THR A 3 -8.61 2.65 11.87
CA THR A 3 -8.84 1.24 11.62
C THR A 3 -8.74 1.01 10.11
N LEU A 4 -7.67 0.31 9.68
CA LEU A 4 -7.61 -0.22 8.32
C LEU A 4 -8.85 -1.07 8.14
N LEU A 5 -9.69 -0.70 7.17
CA LEU A 5 -10.98 -1.33 6.99
C LEU A 5 -10.73 -2.80 6.62
N GLU A 6 -10.98 -3.68 7.59
CA GLU A 6 -10.86 -5.12 7.48
C GLU A 6 -11.61 -5.56 6.21
N ASN A 7 -10.95 -6.38 5.38
CA ASN A 7 -11.50 -7.13 4.24
C ASN A 7 -11.29 -6.64 2.80
N LYS A 8 -10.38 -5.71 2.49
CA LYS A 8 -9.88 -5.62 1.10
C LYS A 8 -8.44 -5.16 0.99
N VAL A 9 -7.53 -6.13 1.15
CA VAL A 9 -6.14 -5.98 0.73
C VAL A 9 -6.09 -6.13 -0.79
N LEU A 10 -5.44 -5.18 -1.47
CA LEU A 10 -5.26 -5.14 -2.91
C LEU A 10 -3.77 -5.18 -3.24
N ARG A 11 -3.40 -5.77 -4.37
CA ARG A 11 -2.04 -5.60 -4.91
C ARG A 11 -1.95 -4.26 -5.61
N ALA A 12 -0.88 -3.55 -5.38
CA ALA A 12 -0.61 -2.28 -6.03
C ALA A 12 0.86 -2.15 -6.42
N ARG A 13 1.11 -1.33 -7.42
CA ARG A 13 2.43 -0.82 -7.73
C ARG A 13 2.66 0.46 -6.93
N VAL A 14 3.72 0.47 -6.14
CA VAL A 14 4.09 1.59 -5.29
C VAL A 14 5.48 2.10 -5.64
N TYR A 15 5.65 3.40 -5.63
CA TYR A 15 6.93 4.06 -5.83
C TYR A 15 7.71 4.07 -4.52
N CYS A 16 8.90 3.46 -4.51
CA CYS A 16 9.83 3.55 -3.39
C CYS A 16 10.64 4.85 -3.50
N PRO A 17 10.51 5.81 -2.56
CA PRO A 17 11.23 7.08 -2.64
C PRO A 17 12.74 6.94 -2.37
N ILE A 18 13.18 5.81 -1.80
CA ILE A 18 14.59 5.60 -1.42
C ILE A 18 15.42 5.06 -2.60
N CYS A 19 14.92 4.03 -3.29
CA CYS A 19 15.62 3.46 -4.44
C CYS A 19 15.02 3.88 -5.78
N THR A 20 14.03 4.78 -5.76
CA THR A 20 13.35 5.36 -6.93
C THR A 20 12.72 4.34 -7.89
N HIS A 21 12.49 3.12 -7.41
CA HIS A 21 11.88 2.05 -8.19
C HIS A 21 10.45 1.79 -7.80
N THR A 22 9.64 1.48 -8.81
CA THR A 22 8.29 0.96 -8.65
C THR A 22 8.37 -0.52 -8.26
N VAL A 23 7.72 -0.89 -7.18
CA VAL A 23 7.68 -2.26 -6.64
C VAL A 23 6.24 -2.67 -6.33
N GLU A 24 6.00 -3.97 -6.27
CA GLU A 24 4.69 -4.50 -5.84
C GLU A 24 4.57 -4.44 -4.31
N ALA A 25 3.42 -4.01 -3.82
CA ALA A 25 3.07 -3.99 -2.41
C ALA A 25 1.58 -4.23 -2.20
N GLU A 26 1.21 -4.63 -0.99
CA GLU A 26 -0.16 -4.75 -0.55
C GLU A 26 -0.67 -3.41 -0.03
N VAL A 27 -1.88 -3.01 -0.42
CA VAL A 27 -2.52 -1.79 0.05
C VAL A 27 -3.90 -2.10 0.61
N ALA A 28 -4.27 -1.38 1.66
CA ALA A 28 -5.58 -1.47 2.29
C ALA A 28 -6.23 -0.09 2.35
N ALA A 29 -7.56 -0.08 2.34
CA ALA A 29 -8.31 1.15 2.51
C ALA A 29 -8.31 1.60 3.98
N ALA A 30 -7.75 2.77 4.26
CA ALA A 30 -7.94 3.46 5.52
C ALA A 30 -9.21 4.32 5.43
N ALA A 31 -10.20 4.01 6.28
CA ALA A 31 -11.38 4.85 6.41
C ALA A 31 -11.06 6.05 7.31
N THR A 32 -11.16 7.26 6.77
CA THR A 32 -11.11 8.49 7.56
C THR A 32 -12.34 9.31 7.23
N ASN A 33 -13.29 9.40 8.16
CA ASN A 33 -14.49 10.26 8.30
C ASN A 33 -15.36 10.61 7.06
N SER A 34 -14.81 10.81 5.86
CA SER A 34 -15.54 11.01 4.60
C SER A 34 -14.72 10.66 3.34
N HIS A 35 -13.44 10.28 3.47
CA HIS A 35 -12.55 9.95 2.34
C HIS A 35 -11.86 8.61 2.57
N ARG A 36 -12.03 7.68 1.63
CA ARG A 36 -11.35 6.39 1.63
C ARG A 36 -9.99 6.57 0.94
N LYS A 37 -8.90 6.59 1.72
CA LYS A 37 -7.54 6.64 1.17
C LYS A 37 -6.92 5.24 1.20
N LEU A 38 -6.28 4.83 0.12
CA LEU A 38 -5.48 3.62 0.11
C LEU A 38 -4.13 3.91 0.78
N ARG A 39 -3.66 2.97 1.58
CA ARG A 39 -2.35 3.01 2.24
C ARG A 39 -1.67 1.66 2.07
N VAL A 40 -0.35 1.66 2.00
CA VAL A 40 0.44 0.43 2.08
C VAL A 40 0.18 -0.22 3.43
N VAL A 41 0.04 -1.55 3.45
CA VAL A 41 -0.08 -2.31 4.71
C VAL A 41 1.22 -2.14 5.51
N GLU A 42 1.08 -1.80 6.79
CA GLU A 42 2.18 -1.44 7.67
C GLU A 42 3.28 -2.51 7.71
N GLY A 43 4.54 -2.06 7.75
CA GLY A 43 5.70 -2.95 7.92
C GLY A 43 6.19 -3.62 6.63
N GLN A 44 5.53 -3.37 5.49
CA GLN A 44 6.05 -3.83 4.20
C GLN A 44 7.35 -3.14 3.84
N LYS A 45 8.28 -3.93 3.29
CA LYS A 45 9.59 -3.46 2.86
C LYS A 45 9.72 -3.50 1.34
N CYS A 46 10.46 -2.54 0.81
CA CYS A 46 10.90 -2.56 -0.57
C CYS A 46 11.75 -3.81 -0.81
N ARG A 47 11.35 -4.66 -1.76
CA ARG A 47 12.13 -5.87 -2.12
C ARG A 47 13.51 -5.57 -2.71
N ARG A 48 13.80 -4.31 -3.05
CA ARG A 48 15.08 -3.90 -3.64
C ARG A 48 16.06 -3.33 -2.63
N CYS A 49 15.61 -2.40 -1.78
CA CYS A 49 16.49 -1.69 -0.85
C CYS A 49 16.13 -1.92 0.63
N LEU A 50 15.14 -2.78 0.90
CA LEU A 50 14.72 -3.21 2.24
C LEU A 50 14.18 -2.09 3.17
N THR A 51 14.01 -0.87 2.64
CA THR A 51 13.38 0.24 3.37
C THR A 51 11.88 0.01 3.56
N LEU A 52 11.29 0.64 4.57
CA LEU A 52 9.85 0.60 4.82
C LEU A 52 9.08 1.36 3.73
N LEU A 53 7.94 0.80 3.32
CA LEU A 53 7.04 1.37 2.30
C LEU A 53 5.86 2.12 2.91
N ASP A 54 5.85 2.36 4.22
CA ASP A 54 4.75 3.04 4.93
C ASP A 54 4.49 4.47 4.38
N ALA A 55 5.52 5.11 3.82
CA ALA A 55 5.47 6.41 3.16
C ALA A 55 5.48 6.34 1.62
N ALA A 56 5.33 5.15 1.02
CA ALA A 56 5.39 4.98 -0.43
C ALA A 56 4.14 5.53 -1.12
N TYR A 57 4.33 6.02 -2.35
CA TYR A 57 3.23 6.54 -3.17
C TYR A 57 2.60 5.43 -4.00
N ILE A 58 1.27 5.30 -3.97
CA ILE A 58 0.52 4.27 -4.71
C ILE A 58 0.27 4.79 -6.14
N LEU A 59 0.77 4.07 -7.14
CA LEU A 59 0.65 4.45 -8.55
C LEU A 59 -0.55 3.77 -9.22
N GLU A 60 -0.66 2.45 -9.06
CA GLU A 60 -1.67 1.63 -9.74
C GLU A 60 -2.17 0.56 -8.78
N VAL A 61 -3.48 0.30 -8.79
CA VAL A 61 -4.12 -0.69 -7.93
C VAL A 61 -4.71 -1.77 -8.81
N ALA A 62 -4.24 -3.00 -8.65
CA ALA A 62 -4.88 -4.18 -9.23
C ALA A 62 -6.08 -4.59 -8.35
N GLY A 63 -7.08 -5.22 -8.96
CA GLY A 63 -8.34 -5.60 -8.31
C GLY A 63 -8.20 -6.51 -7.08
N PRO A 64 -9.33 -6.89 -6.44
CA PRO A 64 -9.35 -7.74 -5.25
C PRO A 64 -8.46 -8.98 -5.37
N LEU A 65 -7.78 -9.33 -4.28
CA LEU A 65 -7.22 -10.66 -4.05
C LEU A 65 -8.37 -11.68 -3.92
N ASN A 66 -9.05 -11.99 -5.02
CA ASN A 66 -9.92 -13.16 -5.10
C ASN A 66 -9.05 -14.33 -5.59
N GLY A 67 -8.54 -15.10 -4.64
CA GLY A 67 -8.10 -16.48 -4.86
C GLY A 67 -9.23 -17.41 -4.46
#